data_AF-A0A818Y085-F1
#
_entry.id   AF-A0A818Y085-F1
#
_cell.length_a   1.000
_cell.length_b   1.000
_cell.length_c   1.000
_cell.angle_alpha   90.00
_cell.angle_beta   90.00
_cell.angle_gamma   90.00
#
_symmetry.space_group_name_H-M   'P 1'
#
loop_
_entity.id
_entity.type
_entity.pdbx_description
1 polymer ?
#
loop_
_entity_poly.entity_id
_entity_poly.type
_entity_poly.pdbx_seq_one_letter_code
_entity_poly.pdbx_strand_id
1 'polypeptide(L)'
;MHRVLNVAEKNDAAKSLARLLSKNSASMREGFSRFNKIYEFNYQLFNQPVQMLFTSVSGHMMNYDFTAAHNSWSNSDPVVLFDAPIQKKITDRATDIEKTLKREVVKCQALILWTDCDREGENIGFEIINVCRSVKSNLKIYRARFSEITYDSAVRALSNLTQADERVSAAVDVRQEIDLHIGAAFTRFQTLRLQRLFRFDSKQVISYGSCQFPTLGFIVERYLQRENFIREPFWKIIVEH
;
A
#
# COMPACT_ATOMS: atom_id res chain seq x y z
N MET A 1 -0.96 31.93 -10.53
CA MET A 1 -0.06 31.35 -9.51
C MET A 1 0.09 29.86 -9.78
N HIS A 2 1.30 29.35 -9.92
CA HIS A 2 1.54 27.92 -10.15
C HIS A 2 1.23 27.14 -8.86
N ARG A 3 0.47 26.06 -8.96
CA ARG A 3 0.06 25.17 -7.88
C ARG A 3 0.63 23.78 -8.11
N VAL A 4 1.20 23.20 -7.07
CA VAL A 4 1.81 21.88 -7.09
C VAL A 4 1.10 21.00 -6.06
N LEU A 5 0.50 19.91 -6.53
CA LEU A 5 -0.12 18.91 -5.67
C LEU A 5 0.98 18.02 -5.11
N ASN A 6 1.00 17.84 -3.80
CA ASN A 6 1.96 17.00 -3.09
C ASN A 6 1.17 15.95 -2.32
N VAL A 7 1.44 14.66 -2.53
CA VAL A 7 0.64 13.58 -1.91
C VAL A 7 1.56 12.62 -1.16
N ALA A 8 1.37 12.54 0.15
CA ALA A 8 2.07 11.58 1.02
C ALA A 8 1.24 10.32 1.28
N GLU A 9 1.86 9.28 1.83
CA GLU A 9 1.17 8.00 2.12
C GLU A 9 0.13 8.11 3.24
N LYS A 10 0.38 8.96 4.24
CA LYS A 10 -0.46 9.14 5.44
C LYS A 10 -0.54 10.62 5.84
N ASN A 11 -1.60 11.00 6.55
CA ASN A 11 -1.84 12.40 6.89
C ASN A 11 -0.75 12.96 7.81
N ASP A 12 -0.21 12.15 8.73
CA ASP A 12 0.85 12.59 9.65
C ASP A 12 2.16 12.91 8.91
N ALA A 13 2.48 12.15 7.86
CA ALA A 13 3.61 12.45 6.98
C ALA A 13 3.37 13.76 6.22
N ALA A 14 2.19 13.94 5.62
CA ALA A 14 1.85 15.19 4.92
C ALA A 14 1.91 16.41 5.85
N LYS A 15 1.36 16.30 7.06
CA LYS A 15 1.37 17.35 8.08
C LYS A 15 2.80 17.72 8.50
N SER A 16 3.65 16.72 8.73
CA SER A 16 5.02 16.92 9.17
C SER A 16 5.86 17.57 8.07
N LEU A 17 5.79 17.05 6.83
CA LEU A 17 6.48 17.61 5.67
C LEU A 17 6.02 19.05 5.38
N ALA A 18 4.71 19.30 5.42
CA ALA A 18 4.17 20.64 5.22
C ALA A 18 4.63 21.63 6.29
N ARG A 19 4.65 21.22 7.58
CA ARG A 19 5.17 22.05 8.67
C ARG A 19 6.66 22.37 8.52
N LEU A 20 7.48 21.38 8.19
CA LEU A 20 8.92 21.56 7.97
C LEU A 20 9.17 22.51 6.81
N LEU A 21 8.59 22.24 5.64
CA LEU A 21 8.83 23.03 4.42
C LEU A 21 8.25 24.45 4.49
N SER A 22 7.13 24.64 5.19
CA SER A 22 6.52 25.96 5.39
C SER A 22 7.12 26.75 6.56
N LYS A 23 8.04 26.17 7.34
CA LYS A 23 8.52 26.74 8.61
C LYS A 23 7.35 27.12 9.55
N ASN A 24 6.39 26.20 9.70
CA ASN A 24 5.15 26.34 10.47
C ASN A 24 4.13 27.38 9.97
N SER A 25 4.27 27.91 8.76
CA SER A 25 3.33 28.88 8.18
C SER A 25 2.20 28.25 7.34
N ALA A 26 2.15 26.92 7.22
CA ALA A 26 1.13 26.24 6.42
C ALA A 26 -0.29 26.46 6.97
N SER A 27 -1.19 26.86 6.08
CA SER A 27 -2.63 26.94 6.34
C SER A 27 -3.28 25.57 6.12
N MET A 28 -4.22 25.19 6.99
CA MET A 28 -4.93 23.91 6.89
C MET A 28 -6.32 24.11 6.32
N ARG A 29 -6.72 23.24 5.39
CA ARG A 29 -8.05 23.15 4.79
C ARG A 29 -8.54 21.70 4.80
N GLU A 30 -9.86 21.54 4.83
CA GLU A 30 -10.51 20.24 4.74
C GLU A 30 -10.53 19.65 3.32
N GLY A 31 -10.25 18.34 3.25
CA GLY A 31 -10.54 17.49 2.10
C GLY A 31 -12.00 17.00 2.12
N PHE A 32 -12.34 16.04 1.26
CA PHE A 32 -13.60 15.29 1.42
C PHE A 32 -13.47 14.19 2.48
N SER A 33 -12.27 13.59 2.62
CA SER A 33 -11.99 12.66 3.71
C SER A 33 -11.74 13.42 5.01
N ARG A 34 -12.41 13.00 6.09
CA ARG A 34 -12.24 13.58 7.43
C ARG A 34 -10.81 13.45 7.97
N PHE A 35 -10.06 12.45 7.53
CA PHE A 35 -8.76 12.09 8.07
C PHE A 35 -7.58 12.65 7.24
N ASN A 36 -7.84 13.06 5.99
CA ASN A 36 -6.81 13.51 5.05
C ASN A 36 -7.00 15.00 4.79
N LYS A 37 -6.21 15.82 5.49
CA LYS A 37 -6.27 17.28 5.40
C LYS A 37 -5.47 17.77 4.19
N ILE A 38 -5.66 19.05 3.87
CA ILE A 38 -4.87 19.77 2.88
C ILE A 38 -4.09 20.87 3.61
N TYR A 39 -2.80 20.94 3.36
CA TYR A 39 -1.88 21.92 3.93
C TYR A 39 -1.33 22.79 2.80
N GLU A 40 -1.61 24.08 2.86
CA GLU A 40 -1.29 25.05 1.81
C GLU A 40 -0.23 26.04 2.29
N PHE A 41 0.82 26.24 1.49
CA PHE A 41 1.85 27.24 1.76
C PHE A 41 2.56 27.67 0.48
N ASN A 42 3.19 28.83 0.53
CA ASN A 42 4.02 29.33 -0.58
C ASN A 42 5.43 28.76 -0.46
N TYR A 43 6.01 28.38 -1.60
CA TYR A 43 7.37 27.85 -1.68
C TYR A 43 8.04 28.27 -2.99
N GLN A 44 9.37 28.27 -3.02
CA GLN A 44 10.15 28.52 -4.24
C GLN A 44 10.58 27.17 -4.82
N LEU A 45 10.06 26.79 -5.98
CA LEU A 45 10.38 25.52 -6.64
C LEU A 45 10.54 25.74 -8.14
N PHE A 46 11.48 25.06 -8.78
CA PHE A 46 11.81 25.25 -10.21
C PHE A 46 12.14 26.71 -10.56
N ASN A 47 12.81 27.42 -9.64
CA ASN A 47 13.11 28.86 -9.74
C ASN A 47 11.87 29.76 -9.93
N GLN A 48 10.69 29.29 -9.49
CA GLN A 48 9.45 30.06 -9.55
C GLN A 48 8.68 30.00 -8.22
N PRO A 49 7.93 31.06 -7.88
CA PRO A 49 7.03 31.03 -6.73
C PRO A 49 5.84 30.12 -7.04
N VAL A 50 5.65 29.10 -6.21
CA VAL A 50 4.56 28.13 -6.30
C VAL A 50 3.76 28.07 -5.01
N GLN A 51 2.49 27.70 -5.12
CA GLN A 51 1.67 27.29 -4.00
C GLN A 51 1.75 25.76 -3.87
N MET A 52 2.24 25.27 -2.74
CA MET A 52 2.28 23.85 -2.42
C MET A 52 0.95 23.45 -1.78
N LEU A 53 0.29 22.43 -2.33
CA LEU A 53 -0.90 21.82 -1.76
C LEU A 53 -0.54 20.41 -1.30
N PHE A 54 -0.19 20.26 -0.02
CA PHE A 54 0.12 18.97 0.59
C PHE A 54 -1.15 18.28 1.06
N THR A 55 -1.38 17.05 0.62
CA THR A 55 -2.41 16.17 1.16
C THR A 55 -1.85 14.76 1.26
N SER A 56 -2.69 13.78 1.57
CA SER A 56 -2.26 12.40 1.69
C SER A 56 -3.33 11.41 1.25
N VAL A 57 -2.88 10.19 0.99
CA VAL A 57 -3.71 9.00 1.02
C VAL A 57 -3.68 8.38 2.43
N SER A 58 -4.17 7.15 2.56
CA SER A 58 -4.17 6.37 3.80
C SER A 58 -3.67 4.95 3.52
N GLY A 59 -2.48 4.83 2.95
CA GLY A 59 -1.97 3.60 2.33
C GLY A 59 -2.54 3.37 0.93
N HIS A 60 -2.67 2.11 0.51
CA HIS A 60 -3.30 1.73 -0.76
C HIS A 60 -4.73 2.28 -0.87
N MET A 61 -5.01 2.91 -2.00
CA MET A 61 -6.35 3.38 -2.37
C MET A 61 -7.13 2.31 -3.13
N MET A 62 -6.41 1.44 -3.84
CA MET A 62 -6.99 0.42 -4.70
C MET A 62 -6.62 -0.99 -4.24
N ASN A 63 -7.51 -1.94 -4.50
CA ASN A 63 -7.25 -3.37 -4.33
C ASN A 63 -7.60 -4.12 -5.62
N TYR A 64 -6.88 -5.21 -5.87
CA TYR A 64 -7.29 -6.20 -6.85
C TYR A 64 -8.43 -7.06 -6.29
N ASP A 65 -9.43 -7.30 -7.13
CA ASP A 65 -10.49 -8.26 -6.89
C ASP A 65 -10.83 -8.97 -8.21
N PHE A 66 -11.47 -10.12 -8.13
CA PHE A 66 -11.99 -10.75 -9.33
C PHE A 66 -13.15 -9.95 -9.93
N THR A 67 -13.45 -10.22 -11.18
CA THR A 67 -14.71 -9.76 -11.79
C THR A 67 -15.92 -10.35 -11.06
N ALA A 68 -17.07 -9.67 -11.13
CA ALA A 68 -18.28 -10.08 -10.41
C ALA A 68 -18.72 -11.53 -10.71
N ALA A 69 -18.43 -12.03 -11.91
CA ALA A 69 -18.70 -13.40 -12.33
C ALA A 69 -17.94 -14.46 -11.49
N HIS A 70 -16.80 -14.11 -10.91
CA HIS A 70 -15.90 -15.03 -10.19
C HIS A 70 -15.81 -14.73 -8.69
N ASN A 71 -16.58 -13.77 -8.18
CA ASN A 71 -16.61 -13.42 -6.76
C ASN A 71 -17.40 -14.43 -5.92
N SER A 72 -18.33 -15.18 -6.51
CA SER A 72 -19.08 -16.21 -5.79
C SER A 72 -18.24 -17.45 -5.51
N TRP A 73 -18.25 -17.91 -4.25
CA TRP A 73 -17.53 -19.11 -3.83
C TRP A 73 -18.23 -20.39 -4.23
N SER A 74 -19.57 -20.38 -4.33
CA SER A 74 -20.36 -21.58 -4.57
C SER A 74 -20.53 -21.95 -6.05
N ASN A 75 -20.33 -20.98 -6.94
CA ASN A 75 -20.73 -21.10 -8.35
C ASN A 75 -19.55 -21.21 -9.33
N SER A 76 -18.32 -21.38 -8.83
CA SER A 76 -17.14 -21.47 -9.68
C SER A 76 -16.16 -22.49 -9.12
N ASP A 77 -15.63 -23.35 -10.00
CA ASP A 77 -14.51 -24.23 -9.65
C ASP A 77 -13.31 -23.35 -9.28
N PRO A 78 -12.69 -23.55 -8.09
CA PRO A 78 -11.52 -22.79 -7.67
C PRO A 78 -10.36 -22.82 -8.67
N VAL A 79 -10.24 -23.86 -9.52
CA VAL A 79 -9.18 -23.93 -10.55
C VAL A 79 -9.32 -22.83 -11.58
N VAL A 80 -10.54 -22.42 -11.94
CA VAL A 80 -10.78 -21.34 -12.91
C VAL A 80 -10.21 -20.01 -12.40
N LEU A 81 -10.03 -19.86 -11.08
CA LEU A 81 -9.50 -18.63 -10.51
C LEU A 81 -8.06 -18.34 -10.92
N PHE A 82 -7.27 -19.30 -11.40
CA PHE A 82 -5.90 -19.03 -11.86
C PHE A 82 -5.86 -18.16 -13.12
N ASP A 83 -6.86 -18.29 -14.00
CA ASP A 83 -6.97 -17.54 -15.26
C ASP A 83 -8.08 -16.47 -15.22
N ALA A 84 -8.84 -16.39 -14.12
CA ALA A 84 -9.98 -15.51 -14.02
C ALA A 84 -9.54 -14.03 -14.09
N PRO A 85 -10.24 -13.19 -14.88
CA PRO A 85 -9.89 -11.78 -14.98
C PRO A 85 -10.09 -11.06 -13.66
N ILE A 86 -9.10 -10.26 -13.30
CA ILE A 86 -9.07 -9.39 -12.13
C ILE A 86 -9.19 -7.93 -12.54
N GLN A 87 -9.56 -7.08 -11.58
CA GLN A 87 -9.70 -5.65 -11.76
C GLN A 87 -9.20 -4.92 -10.52
N LYS A 88 -8.45 -3.84 -10.73
CA LYS A 88 -8.01 -2.95 -9.67
C LYS A 88 -9.11 -1.91 -9.41
N LYS A 89 -9.68 -1.89 -8.20
CA LYS A 89 -10.81 -1.04 -7.82
C LYS A 89 -10.45 -0.14 -6.65
N ILE A 90 -10.94 1.10 -6.69
CA ILE A 90 -10.90 1.99 -5.53
C ILE A 90 -11.70 1.36 -4.38
N THR A 91 -11.10 1.33 -3.20
CA THR A 91 -11.75 0.84 -2.00
C THR A 91 -12.76 1.87 -1.48
N ASP A 92 -13.84 1.42 -0.83
CA ASP A 92 -14.87 2.32 -0.30
C ASP A 92 -14.28 3.41 0.62
N ARG A 93 -13.25 3.03 1.41
CA ARG A 93 -12.53 3.92 2.33
C ARG A 93 -11.73 5.01 1.61
N ALA A 94 -11.33 4.79 0.36
CA ALA A 94 -10.53 5.72 -0.43
C ALA A 94 -11.37 6.61 -1.35
N THR A 95 -12.68 6.38 -1.48
CA THR A 95 -13.58 7.15 -2.37
C THR A 95 -13.48 8.67 -2.14
N ASP A 96 -13.49 9.13 -0.88
CA ASP A 96 -13.42 10.56 -0.60
C ASP A 96 -12.00 11.14 -0.76
N ILE A 97 -10.97 10.30 -0.59
CA ILE A 97 -9.59 10.66 -0.92
C ILE A 97 -9.47 10.86 -2.44
N GLU A 98 -10.00 9.93 -3.24
CA GLU A 98 -10.04 9.99 -4.70
C GLU A 98 -10.73 11.27 -5.17
N LYS A 99 -11.92 11.59 -4.64
CA LYS A 99 -12.62 12.87 -4.94
C LYS A 99 -11.76 14.08 -4.62
N THR A 100 -10.99 14.04 -3.53
CA THR A 100 -10.09 15.14 -3.15
C THR A 100 -8.96 15.28 -4.15
N LEU A 101 -8.28 14.18 -4.52
CA LEU A 101 -7.22 14.18 -5.52
C LEU A 101 -7.73 14.71 -6.87
N LYS A 102 -8.90 14.23 -7.32
CA LYS A 102 -9.56 14.68 -8.55
C LYS A 102 -9.92 16.17 -8.50
N ARG A 103 -10.41 16.69 -7.37
CA ARG A 103 -10.73 18.12 -7.19
C ARG A 103 -9.49 19.00 -7.25
N GLU A 104 -8.43 18.63 -6.54
CA GLU A 104 -7.25 19.49 -6.40
C GLU A 104 -6.36 19.46 -7.66
N VAL A 105 -6.24 18.32 -8.34
CA VAL A 105 -5.37 18.18 -9.51
C VAL A 105 -5.78 19.09 -10.67
N VAL A 106 -7.07 19.43 -10.82
CA VAL A 106 -7.59 20.34 -11.86
C VAL A 106 -6.84 21.67 -11.83
N LYS A 107 -6.56 22.20 -10.64
CA LYS A 107 -5.93 23.51 -10.43
C LYS A 107 -4.40 23.45 -10.41
N CYS A 108 -3.81 22.26 -10.42
CA CYS A 108 -2.37 22.05 -10.27
C CYS A 108 -1.68 21.81 -11.62
N GLN A 109 -0.42 22.23 -11.75
CA GLN A 109 0.39 22.02 -12.97
C GLN A 109 1.34 20.83 -12.84
N ALA A 110 1.64 20.41 -11.59
CA ALA A 110 2.49 19.26 -11.31
C ALA A 110 1.99 18.49 -10.08
N LEU A 111 2.35 17.22 -10.03
CA LEU A 111 2.20 16.30 -8.91
C LEU A 111 3.58 15.88 -8.42
N ILE A 112 3.81 15.99 -7.11
CA ILE A 112 5.00 15.45 -6.44
C ILE A 112 4.55 14.35 -5.47
N LEU A 113 5.09 13.15 -5.66
CA LEU A 113 4.85 12.00 -4.82
C LEU A 113 5.78 12.01 -3.61
N TRP A 114 5.17 11.92 -2.42
CA TRP A 114 5.81 11.89 -1.10
C TRP A 114 5.45 10.62 -0.32
N THR A 115 5.09 9.54 -1.01
CA THR A 115 4.91 8.22 -0.41
C THR A 115 6.23 7.69 0.14
N ASP A 116 6.19 6.71 1.04
CA ASP A 116 7.41 6.15 1.63
C ASP A 116 8.30 5.54 0.54
N CYS A 117 9.63 5.57 0.72
CA CYS A 117 10.60 5.22 -0.33
C CYS A 117 10.91 3.72 -0.41
N ASP A 118 9.88 2.89 -0.35
CA ASP A 118 9.94 1.43 -0.53
C ASP A 118 9.09 0.98 -1.74
N ARG A 119 8.91 -0.34 -1.90
CA ARG A 119 8.15 -0.89 -3.04
C ARG A 119 6.66 -0.55 -2.96
N GLU A 120 6.06 -0.68 -1.78
CA GLU A 120 4.63 -0.43 -1.57
C GLU A 120 4.32 1.06 -1.77
N GLY A 121 5.15 1.95 -1.21
CA GLY A 121 5.03 3.39 -1.41
C GLY A 121 5.18 3.81 -2.88
N GLU A 122 6.01 3.13 -3.67
CA GLU A 122 6.09 3.38 -5.11
C GLU A 122 4.79 2.94 -5.82
N ASN A 123 4.23 1.76 -5.50
CA ASN A 123 2.95 1.30 -6.05
C ASN A 123 1.77 2.23 -5.70
N ILE A 124 1.69 2.67 -4.44
CA ILE A 124 0.72 3.68 -4.00
C ILE A 124 0.91 4.99 -4.79
N GLY A 125 2.16 5.36 -5.07
CA GLY A 125 2.50 6.48 -5.95
C GLY A 125 1.87 6.35 -7.33
N PHE A 126 1.91 5.16 -7.94
CA PHE A 126 1.26 4.88 -9.22
C PHE A 126 -0.28 4.89 -9.14
N GLU A 127 -0.87 4.44 -8.03
CA GLU A 127 -2.32 4.60 -7.81
C GLU A 127 -2.74 6.07 -7.80
N ILE A 128 -1.98 6.94 -7.12
CA ILE A 128 -2.19 8.39 -7.09
C ILE A 128 -2.03 8.97 -8.51
N ILE A 129 -0.96 8.60 -9.23
CA ILE A 129 -0.71 9.02 -10.61
C ILE A 129 -1.91 8.68 -11.50
N ASN A 130 -2.43 7.47 -11.42
CA ASN A 130 -3.55 7.00 -12.24
C ASN A 130 -4.82 7.82 -11.98
N VAL A 131 -5.15 8.06 -10.71
CA VAL A 131 -6.30 8.91 -10.33
C VAL A 131 -6.13 10.34 -10.84
N CYS A 132 -4.94 10.91 -10.70
CA CYS A 132 -4.67 12.28 -11.14
C CYS A 132 -4.66 12.42 -12.67
N ARG A 133 -4.06 11.46 -13.38
CA ARG A 133 -4.00 11.43 -14.86
C ARG A 133 -5.37 11.19 -15.48
N SER A 134 -6.28 10.49 -14.81
CA SER A 134 -7.67 10.33 -15.28
C SER A 134 -8.41 11.66 -15.42
N VAL A 135 -7.96 12.71 -14.72
CA VAL A 135 -8.51 14.07 -14.81
C VAL A 135 -7.64 14.96 -15.69
N LYS A 136 -6.31 14.79 -15.63
CA LYS A 136 -5.35 15.61 -16.38
C LYS A 136 -4.20 14.76 -16.93
N SER A 137 -4.35 14.27 -18.16
CA SER A 137 -3.39 13.37 -18.81
C SER A 137 -1.98 13.95 -18.94
N ASN A 138 -1.86 15.24 -19.27
CA ASN A 138 -0.59 15.95 -19.46
C ASN A 138 0.03 16.49 -18.14
N LEU A 139 -0.35 15.93 -16.99
CA LEU A 139 0.18 16.35 -15.69
C LEU A 139 1.66 15.97 -15.54
N LYS A 140 2.49 16.94 -15.16
CA LYS A 140 3.91 16.69 -14.84
C LYS A 140 4.01 15.95 -13.51
N ILE A 141 4.71 14.82 -13.48
CA ILE A 141 4.87 13.98 -12.31
C ILE A 141 6.33 13.97 -11.88
N TYR A 142 6.52 14.07 -10.57
CA TYR A 142 7.81 14.01 -9.92
C TYR A 142 7.72 13.11 -8.69
N ARG A 143 8.84 12.48 -8.35
CA ARG A 143 9.01 11.64 -7.18
C ARG A 143 10.06 12.26 -6.25
N ALA A 144 9.63 12.62 -5.04
CA ALA A 144 10.55 13.01 -3.97
C ALA A 144 11.12 11.76 -3.32
N ARG A 145 12.45 11.67 -3.20
CA ARG A 145 13.14 10.55 -2.55
C ARG A 145 13.76 11.03 -1.24
N PHE A 146 13.41 10.37 -0.14
CA PHE A 146 13.83 10.71 1.20
C PHE A 146 13.90 9.45 2.07
N SER A 147 14.74 9.46 3.09
CA SER A 147 14.89 8.33 4.05
C SER A 147 14.48 8.71 5.47
N GLU A 148 14.19 9.99 5.70
CA GLU A 148 13.82 10.54 7.00
C GLU A 148 12.95 11.79 6.81
N ILE A 149 12.13 12.10 7.81
CA ILE A 149 11.25 13.29 7.84
C ILE A 149 11.96 14.39 8.64
N THR A 150 12.98 15.00 8.03
CA THR A 150 13.72 16.14 8.56
C THR A 150 13.67 17.29 7.54
N TYR A 151 13.90 18.53 8.00
CA TYR A 151 13.89 19.70 7.11
C TYR A 151 14.92 19.56 5.97
N ASP A 152 16.17 19.20 6.31
CA ASP A 152 17.25 19.06 5.32
C ASP A 152 16.98 17.93 4.32
N SER A 153 16.43 16.80 4.78
CA SER A 153 15.99 15.70 3.91
C SER A 153 14.91 16.14 2.92
N ALA A 154 13.87 16.85 3.39
CA ALA A 154 12.79 17.33 2.54
C ALA A 154 13.24 18.37 1.51
N VAL A 155 14.14 19.30 1.89
CA VAL A 155 14.70 20.30 0.97
C VAL A 155 15.61 19.64 -0.07
N ARG A 156 16.45 18.67 0.34
CA ARG A 156 17.27 17.88 -0.60
C ARG A 156 16.40 17.10 -1.58
N ALA A 157 15.30 16.51 -1.12
CA ALA A 157 14.37 15.77 -1.97
C ALA A 157 13.70 16.67 -3.03
N LEU A 158 13.29 17.89 -2.66
CA LEU A 158 12.74 18.88 -3.61
C LEU A 158 13.78 19.39 -4.62
N SER A 159 15.05 19.44 -4.23
CA SER A 159 16.14 19.86 -5.12
C SER A 159 16.55 18.75 -6.09
N ASN A 160 16.29 17.48 -5.76
CA ASN A 160 16.68 16.29 -6.53
C ASN A 160 15.46 15.44 -6.88
N LEU A 161 14.40 16.06 -7.41
CA LEU A 161 13.21 15.36 -7.84
C LEU A 161 13.53 14.38 -8.98
N THR A 162 12.96 13.18 -8.89
CA THR A 162 13.18 12.09 -9.86
C THR A 162 11.86 11.70 -10.55
N GLN A 163 11.90 10.71 -11.42
CA GLN A 163 10.70 10.06 -11.96
C GLN A 163 10.32 8.87 -11.09
N ALA A 164 9.02 8.54 -11.05
CA ALA A 164 8.54 7.34 -10.37
C ALA A 164 9.00 6.07 -11.13
N ASP A 165 9.34 5.02 -10.39
CA ASP A 165 9.86 3.77 -10.97
C ASP A 165 8.74 2.76 -11.20
N GLU A 166 8.29 2.66 -12.45
CA GLU A 166 7.22 1.75 -12.87
C GLU A 166 7.59 0.28 -12.67
N ARG A 167 8.87 -0.09 -12.74
CA ARG A 167 9.29 -1.49 -12.58
C ARG A 167 9.10 -1.97 -11.16
N VAL A 168 9.37 -1.07 -10.19
CA VAL A 168 9.15 -1.35 -8.77
C VAL A 168 7.65 -1.48 -8.48
N SER A 169 6.83 -0.59 -9.04
CA SER A 169 5.37 -0.69 -8.94
C SER A 169 4.84 -1.99 -9.54
N ALA A 170 5.28 -2.35 -10.75
CA ALA A 170 4.86 -3.55 -11.45
C ALA A 170 5.21 -4.83 -10.67
N ALA A 171 6.34 -4.86 -9.96
CA ALA A 171 6.69 -5.98 -9.10
C ALA A 171 5.71 -6.16 -7.92
N VAL A 172 5.18 -5.06 -7.37
CA VAL A 172 4.14 -5.11 -6.33
C VAL A 172 2.82 -5.58 -6.92
N ASP A 173 2.42 -5.07 -8.09
CA ASP A 173 1.20 -5.52 -8.77
C ASP A 173 1.27 -7.03 -9.04
N VAL A 174 2.36 -7.54 -9.63
CA VAL A 174 2.57 -8.99 -9.86
C VAL A 174 2.43 -9.80 -8.56
N ARG A 175 3.01 -9.33 -7.46
CA ARG A 175 2.87 -10.00 -6.15
C ARG A 175 1.41 -10.01 -5.69
N GLN A 176 0.71 -8.89 -5.77
CA GLN A 176 -0.70 -8.77 -5.39
C GLN A 176 -1.59 -9.72 -6.21
N GLU A 177 -1.33 -9.85 -7.51
CA GLU A 177 -2.06 -10.77 -8.39
C GLU A 177 -1.80 -12.23 -7.99
N ILE A 178 -0.53 -12.64 -7.85
CA ILE A 178 -0.15 -13.99 -7.44
C ILE A 178 -0.80 -14.35 -6.09
N ASP A 179 -0.73 -13.46 -5.12
CA ASP A 179 -1.31 -13.66 -3.78
C ASP A 179 -2.84 -13.80 -3.85
N LEU A 180 -3.53 -13.01 -4.69
CA LEU A 180 -4.97 -13.11 -4.91
C LEU A 180 -5.35 -14.44 -5.56
N HIS A 181 -4.70 -14.80 -6.66
CA HIS A 181 -5.00 -16.02 -7.42
C HIS A 181 -4.77 -17.28 -6.59
N ILE A 182 -3.56 -17.45 -6.04
CA ILE A 182 -3.20 -18.61 -5.23
C ILE A 182 -4.03 -18.64 -3.95
N GLY A 183 -4.11 -17.50 -3.25
CA GLY A 183 -4.84 -17.39 -2.00
C GLY A 183 -6.31 -17.76 -2.15
N ALA A 184 -6.99 -17.19 -3.15
CA ALA A 184 -8.40 -17.46 -3.39
C ALA A 184 -8.64 -18.92 -3.85
N ALA A 185 -7.86 -19.43 -4.80
CA ALA A 185 -8.03 -20.80 -5.31
C ALA A 185 -7.91 -21.84 -4.19
N PHE A 186 -6.80 -21.82 -3.44
CA PHE A 186 -6.57 -22.80 -2.38
C PHE A 186 -7.51 -22.60 -1.18
N THR A 187 -7.78 -21.35 -0.78
CA THR A 187 -8.71 -21.07 0.32
C THR A 187 -10.10 -21.59 0.02
N ARG A 188 -10.65 -21.31 -1.17
CA ARG A 188 -11.99 -21.79 -1.56
C ARG A 188 -12.02 -23.31 -1.64
N PHE A 189 -11.03 -23.92 -2.28
CA PHE A 189 -10.93 -25.37 -2.40
C PHE A 189 -10.94 -26.07 -1.02
N GLN A 190 -10.03 -25.70 -0.13
CA GLN A 190 -9.89 -26.38 1.14
C GLN A 190 -11.04 -26.05 2.09
N THR A 191 -11.52 -24.80 2.12
CA THR A 191 -12.65 -24.40 2.98
C THR A 191 -13.90 -25.18 2.60
N LEU A 192 -14.30 -25.18 1.32
CA LEU A 192 -15.52 -25.86 0.88
C LEU A 192 -15.41 -27.39 1.06
N ARG A 193 -14.23 -27.97 0.81
CA ARG A 193 -14.02 -29.41 0.98
C ARG A 193 -14.09 -29.81 2.46
N LEU A 194 -13.37 -29.11 3.33
CA LEU A 194 -13.29 -29.45 4.75
C LEU A 194 -14.60 -29.13 5.48
N GLN A 195 -15.32 -28.07 5.10
CA GLN A 195 -16.67 -27.80 5.60
C GLN A 195 -17.62 -28.97 5.34
N ARG A 196 -17.59 -29.56 4.14
CA ARG A 196 -18.41 -30.74 3.80
C ARG A 196 -18.01 -31.98 4.59
N LEU A 197 -16.70 -32.23 4.75
CA LEU A 197 -16.18 -33.43 5.42
C LEU A 197 -16.40 -33.40 6.93
N PHE A 198 -16.12 -32.26 7.57
CA PHE A 198 -16.09 -32.13 9.03
C PHE A 198 -17.29 -31.36 9.60
N ARG A 199 -18.18 -30.84 8.74
CA ARG A 199 -19.42 -30.12 9.13
C ARG A 199 -19.21 -28.99 10.14
N PHE A 200 -18.10 -28.26 10.05
CA PHE A 200 -17.88 -27.08 10.87
C PHE A 200 -18.64 -25.85 10.31
N ASP A 201 -18.74 -24.79 11.11
CA ASP A 201 -19.53 -23.61 10.78
C ASP A 201 -19.12 -23.02 9.42
N SER A 202 -20.11 -22.80 8.56
CA SER A 202 -19.99 -22.09 7.28
C SER A 202 -19.24 -20.74 7.36
N LYS A 203 -19.25 -20.09 8.53
CA LYS A 203 -18.53 -18.83 8.77
C LYS A 203 -17.03 -19.01 8.99
N GLN A 204 -16.55 -20.20 9.32
CA GLN A 204 -15.13 -20.45 9.46
C GLN A 204 -14.50 -20.61 8.07
N VAL A 205 -13.48 -19.80 7.83
CA VAL A 205 -12.66 -19.86 6.61
C VAL A 205 -11.32 -20.46 6.98
N ILE A 206 -10.93 -21.50 6.26
CA ILE A 206 -9.58 -22.06 6.36
C ILE A 206 -8.79 -21.42 5.24
N SER A 207 -8.02 -20.37 5.56
CA SER A 207 -7.25 -19.62 4.56
C SER A 207 -5.96 -20.34 4.16
N TYR A 208 -5.57 -20.14 2.91
CA TYR A 208 -4.26 -20.49 2.38
C TYR A 208 -3.59 -19.22 1.86
N GLY A 209 -2.29 -19.10 2.11
CA GLY A 209 -1.45 -18.08 1.50
C GLY A 209 -0.09 -18.66 1.20
N SER A 210 0.46 -18.33 0.02
CA SER A 210 1.76 -18.79 -0.48
C SER A 210 2.90 -18.60 0.55
N CYS A 211 2.87 -17.48 1.29
CA CYS A 211 3.83 -17.17 2.36
C CYS A 211 3.29 -17.54 3.77
N GLN A 212 1.99 -17.44 4.00
CA GLN A 212 1.36 -17.81 5.29
C GLN A 212 1.58 -19.30 5.60
N PHE A 213 1.46 -20.17 4.60
CA PHE A 213 1.56 -21.62 4.75
C PHE A 213 2.96 -22.09 5.21
N PRO A 214 4.08 -21.74 4.54
CA PRO A 214 5.42 -22.10 5.04
C PRO A 214 5.76 -21.44 6.38
N THR A 215 5.23 -20.23 6.64
CA THR A 215 5.41 -19.57 7.95
C THR A 215 4.80 -20.39 9.09
N LEU A 216 3.57 -20.91 8.90
CA LEU A 216 2.96 -21.86 9.83
C LEU A 216 3.75 -23.17 9.90
N GLY A 217 4.31 -23.62 8.77
CA GLY A 217 5.19 -24.78 8.68
C GLY A 217 6.34 -24.75 9.69
N PHE A 218 7.04 -23.62 9.85
CA PHE A 218 8.13 -23.50 10.83
C PHE A 218 7.66 -23.72 12.28
N ILE A 219 6.46 -23.28 12.62
CA ILE A 219 5.89 -23.45 13.97
C ILE A 219 5.54 -24.92 14.19
N VAL A 220 4.88 -25.54 13.22
CA VAL A 220 4.47 -26.95 13.29
C VAL A 220 5.69 -27.87 13.30
N GLU A 221 6.70 -27.60 12.49
CA GLU A 221 7.96 -28.36 12.47
C GLU A 221 8.64 -28.33 13.85
N ARG A 222 8.76 -27.15 14.46
CA ARG A 222 9.34 -27.02 15.80
C ARG A 222 8.50 -27.74 16.86
N TYR A 223 7.19 -27.70 16.75
CA TYR A 223 6.30 -28.44 17.64
C TYR A 223 6.56 -29.95 17.54
N LEU A 224 6.59 -30.51 16.33
CA LEU A 224 6.85 -31.93 16.10
C LEU A 224 8.26 -32.36 16.54
N GLN A 225 9.28 -31.51 16.36
CA GLN A 225 10.63 -31.78 16.87
C GLN A 225 10.65 -31.93 18.40
N ARG A 226 9.83 -31.14 19.11
CA ARG A 226 9.72 -31.23 20.58
C ARG A 226 8.96 -32.47 21.02
N GLU A 227 7.83 -32.78 20.38
CA GLU A 227 7.02 -33.96 20.71
C GLU A 227 7.79 -35.26 20.47
N ASN A 228 8.59 -35.32 19.40
CA ASN A 228 9.39 -36.49 19.05
C ASN A 228 10.79 -36.49 19.70
N PHE A 229 11.10 -35.55 20.59
CA PHE A 229 12.42 -35.49 21.23
C PHE A 229 12.58 -36.61 22.25
N ILE A 230 13.49 -37.55 21.97
CA ILE A 230 13.87 -38.60 22.91
C ILE A 230 14.99 -38.05 23.81
N ARG A 231 14.71 -37.91 25.12
CA ARG A 231 15.68 -37.40 26.09
C ARG A 231 16.70 -38.49 26.41
N GLU A 232 17.98 -38.15 26.28
CA GLU A 232 19.08 -39.04 26.64
C GLU A 232 19.85 -38.48 27.85
N PRO A 233 20.11 -39.31 28.88
CA PRO A 233 20.94 -38.88 30.00
C PRO A 233 22.39 -38.67 29.55
N PHE A 234 23.04 -37.62 30.05
CA PHE A 234 24.46 -37.37 29.83
C PHE A 234 25.14 -36.86 31.10
N TRP A 235 26.45 -37.03 31.18
CA TRP A 235 27.27 -36.56 32.29
C TRP A 235 28.21 -35.44 31.84
N LYS A 236 28.46 -34.47 32.72
CA LYS A 236 29.45 -33.42 32.51
C LYS A 236 30.25 -33.19 33.79
N ILE A 237 31.52 -32.80 33.65
CA ILE A 237 32.36 -32.39 34.78
C ILE A 237 32.08 -30.91 35.06
N ILE A 238 31.78 -30.56 36.31
CA ILE A 238 31.61 -29.19 36.79
C ILE A 238 32.72 -28.92 37.80
N VAL A 239 33.46 -27.82 37.62
CA VAL A 239 34.49 -27.37 38.57
C VAL A 239 34.05 -26.01 39.13
N GLU A 240 33.98 -25.91 40.44
CA GLU A 240 33.66 -24.67 41.16
C GLU A 240 34.94 -24.09 41.76
N HIS A 241 35.04 -22.76 41.82
CA HIS A 241 36.19 -22.03 42.35
C HIS A 241 36.08 -21.78 43.86
#